data_AF-A0A2A5H5W9-F1
#
_entry.id   AF-A0A2A5H5W9-F1
#
_cell.length_a   1.000
_cell.length_b   1.000
_cell.length_c   1.000
_cell.angle_alpha   90.00
_cell.angle_beta   90.00
_cell.angle_gamma   90.00
#
_symmetry.space_group_name_H-M   'P 1'
#
loop_
_entity.id
_entity.type
_entity.pdbx_description
1 polymer ?
#
loop_
_entity_poly.entity_id
_entity_poly.type
_entity_poly.pdbx_seq_one_letter_code
_entity_poly.pdbx_strand_id
1 'polypeptide(L)'
;MNIIRIIASEKERFLKFAAVGASGTAINVALVWLGNAILFSRLGEPSQTQASYALAIIVSIFSNYIFNSMWTWSDRRGQGLKFFFQHLLKYYLTNALAAGLQFLIATTIIYSLSAMFYTGGLAVPVLWKMAGSVIGIGLAGGINFLVNHFWNFNISTSNNNNNEVNSGK
;
A
#
# COMPACT_ATOMS: atom_id res chain seq x y z
N MET A 1 -1.18 30.96 -10.56
CA MET A 1 -2.23 30.01 -10.98
C MET A 1 -1.76 28.55 -11.08
N ASN A 2 -0.45 28.26 -11.23
CA ASN A 2 0.05 26.89 -11.41
C ASN A 2 0.15 26.04 -10.12
N ILE A 3 0.50 26.63 -8.97
CA ILE A 3 0.71 25.87 -7.71
C ILE A 3 -0.59 25.24 -7.17
N ILE A 4 -1.71 25.97 -7.22
CA ILE A 4 -3.00 25.49 -6.71
C ILE A 4 -3.49 24.25 -7.51
N ARG A 5 -3.30 24.26 -8.84
CA ARG A 5 -3.69 23.14 -9.70
C ARG A 5 -2.84 21.89 -9.44
N ILE A 6 -1.54 22.07 -9.20
CA ILE A 6 -0.64 20.97 -8.84
C ILE A 6 -1.09 20.34 -7.51
N ILE A 7 -1.31 21.15 -6.48
CA ILE A 7 -1.75 20.66 -5.16
C ILE A 7 -3.10 19.94 -5.25
N ALA A 8 -4.05 20.45 -6.04
CA ALA A 8 -5.35 19.80 -6.23
C ALA A 8 -5.23 18.42 -6.90
N SER A 9 -4.41 18.31 -7.95
CA SER A 9 -4.10 17.04 -8.61
C SER A 9 -3.49 16.01 -7.66
N GLU A 10 -2.55 16.43 -6.81
CA GLU A 10 -1.89 15.52 -5.87
C GLU A 10 -2.83 15.02 -4.77
N LYS A 11 -3.71 15.90 -4.26
CA LYS A 11 -4.76 15.51 -3.30
C LYS A 11 -5.72 14.49 -3.91
N GLU A 12 -6.14 14.68 -5.16
CA GLU A 12 -7.02 13.74 -5.85
C GLU A 12 -6.38 12.35 -5.97
N ARG A 13 -5.09 12.29 -6.33
CA ARG A 13 -4.34 11.02 -6.41
C ARG A 13 -4.21 10.34 -5.06
N PHE A 14 -3.96 11.11 -4.01
CA PHE A 14 -3.93 10.57 -2.65
C PHE A 14 -5.28 9.96 -2.25
N LEU A 15 -6.39 10.64 -2.54
CA LEU A 15 -7.73 10.12 -2.24
C LEU A 15 -8.06 8.85 -3.05
N LYS A 16 -7.71 8.82 -4.35
CA LYS A 16 -7.84 7.60 -5.18
C LYS A 16 -7.00 6.45 -4.62
N PHE A 17 -5.75 6.72 -4.26
CA PHE A 17 -4.86 5.74 -3.64
C PHE A 17 -5.43 5.20 -2.33
N ALA A 18 -5.95 6.06 -1.46
CA ALA A 18 -6.58 5.67 -0.21
C ALA A 18 -7.85 4.83 -0.43
N ALA A 19 -8.70 5.20 -1.39
CA ALA A 19 -9.90 4.44 -1.76
C ALA A 19 -9.54 3.05 -2.31
N VAL A 20 -8.54 2.96 -3.18
CA VAL A 20 -8.01 1.68 -3.67
C VAL A 20 -7.44 0.86 -2.51
N GLY A 21 -6.65 1.48 -1.62
CA GLY A 21 -6.13 0.83 -0.41
C GLY A 21 -7.22 0.23 0.46
N ALA A 22 -8.29 0.98 0.73
CA ALA A 22 -9.46 0.50 1.49
C ALA A 22 -10.15 -0.69 0.80
N SER A 23 -10.30 -0.64 -0.53
CA SER A 23 -10.83 -1.77 -1.30
C SER A 23 -9.93 -3.00 -1.20
N GLY A 24 -8.62 -2.81 -1.22
CA GLY A 24 -7.63 -3.87 -1.01
C GLY A 24 -7.74 -4.50 0.37
N THR A 25 -7.95 -3.70 1.43
CA THR A 25 -8.19 -4.23 2.78
C THR A 25 -9.46 -5.08 2.83
N ALA A 26 -10.54 -4.67 2.18
CA ALA A 26 -11.75 -5.48 2.10
C ALA A 26 -11.52 -6.82 1.38
N ILE A 27 -10.79 -6.80 0.25
CA ILE A 27 -10.38 -8.02 -0.48
C ILE A 27 -9.51 -8.91 0.41
N ASN A 28 -8.57 -8.33 1.15
CA ASN A 28 -7.69 -9.07 2.06
C ASN A 28 -8.51 -9.81 3.12
N VAL A 29 -9.40 -9.10 3.83
CA VAL A 29 -10.26 -9.71 4.86
C VAL A 29 -11.14 -10.82 4.28
N ALA A 30 -11.75 -10.58 3.11
CA ALA A 30 -12.57 -11.57 2.44
C ALA A 30 -11.78 -12.84 2.06
N LEU A 31 -10.54 -12.67 1.58
CA LEU A 31 -9.68 -13.81 1.21
C LEU A 31 -9.10 -14.55 2.40
N VAL A 32 -8.83 -13.87 3.52
CA VAL A 32 -8.46 -14.55 4.78
C VAL A 32 -9.63 -15.42 5.24
N TRP A 33 -10.86 -14.87 5.22
CA TRP A 33 -12.04 -15.64 5.56
C TRP A 33 -12.24 -16.84 4.62
N LEU A 34 -12.15 -16.62 3.30
CA LEU A 34 -12.29 -17.68 2.31
C LEU A 34 -11.19 -18.75 2.42
N GLY A 35 -9.97 -18.32 2.71
CA GLY A 35 -8.81 -19.18 2.95
C GLY A 35 -9.06 -20.11 4.13
N ASN A 36 -9.43 -19.56 5.28
CA ASN A 36 -9.66 -20.33 6.49
C ASN A 36 -10.91 -21.22 6.36
N ALA A 37 -12.00 -20.68 5.82
CA ALA A 37 -13.27 -21.40 5.75
C ALA A 37 -13.28 -22.50 4.67
N ILE A 38 -12.58 -22.29 3.55
CA ILE A 38 -12.73 -23.15 2.36
C ILE A 38 -11.38 -23.64 1.86
N LEU A 39 -10.53 -22.74 1.34
CA LEU A 39 -9.37 -23.13 0.52
C LEU A 39 -8.32 -23.95 1.27
N PHE A 40 -8.09 -23.59 2.53
CA PHE A 40 -7.06 -24.17 3.39
C PHE A 40 -7.65 -24.86 4.62
N SER A 41 -8.96 -25.11 4.64
CA SER A 41 -9.70 -25.75 5.74
C SER A 41 -9.16 -27.14 6.15
N ARG A 42 -8.40 -27.80 5.28
CA ARG A 42 -7.77 -29.10 5.52
C ARG A 42 -6.36 -28.99 6.13
N LEU A 43 -5.78 -27.81 6.15
CA LEU A 43 -4.52 -27.58 6.85
C LEU A 43 -4.78 -27.46 8.35
N GLY A 44 -3.85 -27.93 9.18
CA GLY A 44 -3.87 -27.66 10.61
C GLY A 44 -3.35 -26.26 10.93
N GLU A 45 -3.68 -25.76 12.11
CA GLU A 45 -3.05 -24.54 12.65
C GLU A 45 -1.58 -24.81 13.04
N PRO A 46 -0.65 -23.86 12.79
CA PRO A 46 -0.86 -22.49 12.29
C PRO A 46 -0.85 -22.35 10.76
N SER A 47 -0.60 -23.43 10.02
CA SER A 47 -0.37 -23.40 8.57
C SER A 47 -1.60 -22.93 7.78
N GLN A 48 -2.81 -23.29 8.22
CA GLN A 48 -4.07 -22.82 7.64
C GLN A 48 -4.16 -21.29 7.64
N THR A 49 -4.03 -20.68 8.82
CA THR A 49 -4.09 -19.22 8.97
C THR A 49 -2.96 -18.54 8.19
N GLN A 50 -1.73 -19.04 8.25
CA GLN A 50 -0.59 -18.48 7.52
C GLN A 50 -0.80 -18.50 6.00
N ALA A 51 -1.27 -19.62 5.45
CA ALA A 51 -1.56 -19.75 4.02
C ALA A 51 -2.68 -18.79 3.58
N SER A 52 -3.73 -18.64 4.40
CA SER A 52 -4.83 -17.73 4.15
C SER A 52 -4.37 -16.27 4.10
N TYR A 53 -3.55 -15.84 5.06
CA TYR A 53 -2.98 -14.49 5.06
C TYR A 53 -2.02 -14.27 3.90
N ALA A 54 -1.16 -15.23 3.57
CA ALA A 54 -0.22 -15.11 2.46
C ALA A 54 -0.96 -14.91 1.12
N LEU A 55 -1.98 -15.73 0.85
CA LEU A 55 -2.83 -15.58 -0.34
C LEU A 55 -3.53 -14.23 -0.37
N ALA A 56 -4.16 -13.84 0.75
CA ALA A 56 -4.89 -12.59 0.86
C ALA A 56 -4.01 -11.35 0.64
N ILE A 57 -2.77 -11.36 1.18
CA ILE A 57 -1.81 -10.26 1.01
C ILE A 57 -1.38 -10.15 -0.46
N ILE A 58 -1.02 -11.27 -1.09
CA ILE A 58 -0.57 -11.29 -2.49
C ILE A 58 -1.68 -10.75 -3.40
N VAL A 59 -2.89 -11.32 -3.30
CA VAL A 59 -4.00 -10.94 -4.17
C VAL A 59 -4.46 -9.50 -3.92
N SER A 60 -4.47 -9.03 -2.66
CA SER A 60 -4.83 -7.65 -2.32
C SER A 60 -3.82 -6.63 -2.86
N ILE A 61 -2.51 -6.89 -2.72
CA ILE A 61 -1.48 -6.00 -3.29
C ILE A 61 -1.59 -5.99 -4.81
N PHE A 62 -1.82 -7.14 -5.44
CA PHE A 62 -2.05 -7.23 -6.88
C PHE A 62 -3.28 -6.43 -7.33
N SER A 63 -4.44 -6.58 -6.67
CA SER A 63 -5.64 -5.82 -7.02
C SER A 63 -5.42 -4.32 -6.86
N ASN A 64 -4.73 -3.91 -5.79
CA ASN A 64 -4.38 -2.52 -5.56
C ASN A 64 -3.47 -1.97 -6.66
N TYR A 65 -2.49 -2.75 -7.10
CA TYR A 65 -1.63 -2.35 -8.22
C TYR A 65 -2.43 -2.14 -9.51
N ILE A 66 -3.32 -3.07 -9.85
CA ILE A 66 -4.14 -2.97 -11.06
C ILE A 66 -5.00 -1.71 -11.03
N PHE A 67 -5.75 -1.49 -9.94
CA PHE A 67 -6.58 -0.30 -9.81
C PHE A 67 -5.77 1.00 -9.78
N ASN A 68 -4.64 1.02 -9.08
CA ASN A 68 -3.79 2.20 -9.06
C ASN A 68 -3.14 2.49 -10.43
N SER A 69 -2.71 1.47 -11.17
CA SER A 69 -2.17 1.64 -12.52
C SER A 69 -3.22 2.05 -13.54
N MET A 70 -4.47 1.61 -13.39
CA MET A 70 -5.56 1.91 -14.32
C MET A 70 -6.34 3.19 -13.99
N TRP A 71 -6.31 3.65 -12.73
CA TRP A 71 -7.15 4.77 -12.27
C TRP A 71 -6.34 5.90 -11.63
N THR A 72 -5.49 5.60 -10.63
CA THR A 72 -4.74 6.62 -9.88
C THR A 72 -3.60 7.24 -10.70
N TRP A 73 -2.90 6.43 -11.48
CA TRP A 73 -1.78 6.83 -12.35
C TRP A 73 -1.99 6.36 -13.79
N SER A 74 -3.24 6.41 -14.26
CA SER A 74 -3.62 6.03 -15.62
C SER A 74 -2.87 6.81 -16.70
N ASP A 75 -2.54 8.07 -16.41
CA ASP A 75 -1.74 8.97 -17.23
C ASP A 75 -0.25 8.59 -17.32
N ARG A 76 0.24 7.75 -16.40
CA ARG A 76 1.65 7.36 -16.29
C ARG A 76 1.85 5.87 -16.53
N ARG A 77 0.98 5.24 -17.33
CA ARG A 77 1.04 3.82 -17.65
C ARG A 77 1.87 3.59 -18.92
N GLY A 78 2.96 2.83 -18.78
CA GLY A 78 3.73 2.31 -19.91
C GLY A 78 3.09 1.05 -20.52
N GLN A 79 3.50 0.72 -21.74
CA GLN A 79 3.03 -0.46 -22.47
C GLN A 79 4.03 -1.61 -22.39
N GLY A 80 3.53 -2.84 -22.48
CA GLY A 80 4.33 -4.06 -22.56
C GLY A 80 4.53 -4.82 -21.24
N LEU A 81 4.81 -6.12 -21.35
CA LEU A 81 4.96 -7.04 -20.21
C LEU A 81 6.14 -6.66 -19.30
N LYS A 82 7.28 -6.25 -19.87
CA LYS A 82 8.45 -5.84 -19.09
C LYS A 82 8.14 -4.65 -18.18
N PHE A 83 7.45 -3.62 -18.71
CA PHE A 83 7.03 -2.46 -17.92
C PHE A 83 6.07 -2.90 -16.79
N PHE A 84 5.08 -3.74 -17.12
CA PHE A 84 4.11 -4.25 -16.16
C PHE A 84 4.76 -5.00 -15.00
N PHE A 85 5.64 -5.98 -15.28
CA PHE A 85 6.28 -6.77 -14.22
C PHE A 85 7.27 -5.95 -13.37
N GLN A 86 8.01 -5.03 -13.97
CA GLN A 86 8.91 -4.14 -13.23
C GLN A 86 8.16 -3.27 -12.23
N HIS A 87 7.04 -2.66 -12.65
CA HIS A 87 6.24 -1.79 -11.78
C HIS A 87 5.43 -2.59 -10.76
N LEU A 88 4.98 -3.79 -11.12
CA LEU A 88 4.35 -4.72 -10.19
C LEU A 88 5.32 -5.11 -9.07
N LEU A 89 6.56 -5.51 -9.42
CA LEU A 89 7.56 -5.88 -8.41
C LEU A 89 7.93 -4.70 -7.52
N LYS A 90 8.17 -3.51 -8.10
CA LYS A 90 8.35 -2.28 -7.32
C LYS A 90 7.17 -2.03 -6.38
N TYR A 91 5.94 -2.21 -6.85
CA TYR A 91 4.74 -2.02 -6.05
C TYR A 91 4.66 -3.01 -4.87
N TYR A 92 5.02 -4.28 -5.07
CA TYR A 92 5.14 -5.23 -3.96
C TYR A 92 6.20 -4.79 -2.94
N LEU A 93 7.37 -4.33 -3.40
CA LEU A 93 8.44 -3.86 -2.53
C LEU A 93 8.02 -2.64 -1.71
N THR A 94 7.37 -1.65 -2.33
CA THR A 94 6.90 -0.46 -1.62
C THR A 94 5.85 -0.81 -0.57
N ASN A 95 4.91 -1.71 -0.87
CA ASN A 95 3.91 -2.17 0.10
C ASN A 95 4.54 -3.01 1.22
N ALA A 96 5.54 -3.84 0.95
CA ALA A 96 6.27 -4.57 1.98
C ALA A 96 7.01 -3.63 2.93
N LEU A 97 7.68 -2.60 2.40
CA LEU A 97 8.34 -1.55 3.19
C LEU A 97 7.32 -0.78 4.04
N ALA A 98 6.18 -0.42 3.45
CA ALA A 98 5.10 0.26 4.16
C ALA A 98 4.53 -0.60 5.30
N ALA A 99 4.34 -1.90 5.08
CA ALA A 99 3.88 -2.82 6.13
C ALA A 99 4.90 -2.92 7.28
N GLY A 100 6.20 -2.99 6.98
CA GLY A 100 7.26 -2.96 7.99
C GLY A 100 7.26 -1.65 8.79
N LEU A 101 7.10 -0.52 8.10
CA LEU A 101 7.02 0.79 8.74
C LEU A 101 5.75 0.96 9.59
N GLN A 102 4.61 0.47 9.11
CA GLN A 102 3.36 0.43 9.87
C GLN A 102 3.56 -0.35 11.16
N PHE A 103 4.16 -1.54 11.08
CA PHE A 103 4.44 -2.38 12.26
C PHE A 103 5.33 -1.65 13.26
N LEU A 104 6.42 -1.03 12.80
CA LEU A 104 7.35 -0.28 13.64
C LEU A 104 6.67 0.92 14.34
N ILE A 105 5.92 1.73 13.59
CA ILE A 105 5.22 2.91 14.13
C ILE A 105 4.15 2.48 15.14
N ALA A 106 3.30 1.53 14.74
CA ALA A 106 2.20 1.08 15.58
C ALA A 106 2.71 0.48 16.90
N THR A 107 3.72 -0.39 16.83
CA THR A 107 4.30 -1.02 18.03
C THR A 107 4.99 0.01 18.93
N THR A 108 5.74 0.95 18.37
CA THR A 108 6.39 2.02 19.14
C THR A 108 5.35 2.83 19.92
N ILE A 109 4.29 3.30 19.26
CA ILE A 109 3.22 4.08 19.91
C ILE A 109 2.51 3.24 20.98
N ILE A 110 2.18 1.98 20.66
CA ILE A 110 1.55 1.04 21.59
C ILE A 110 2.38 0.89 22.86
N TYR A 111 3.68 0.60 22.73
CA TYR A 111 4.55 0.39 23.88
C TYR A 111 4.75 1.67 24.68
N SER A 112 4.99 2.81 24.02
CA SER A 112 5.13 4.12 24.69
C SER A 112 3.88 4.51 25.48
N LEU A 113 2.69 4.33 24.91
CA LEU A 113 1.43 4.62 25.60
C LEU A 113 1.15 3.61 26.70
N SER A 114 1.42 2.33 26.49
CA SER A 114 1.24 1.30 27.52
C SER A 114 2.05 1.64 28.79
N ALA A 115 3.31 2.05 28.65
CA ALA A 115 4.16 2.42 29.79
C ALA A 115 3.60 3.61 30.60
N MET A 116 2.95 4.56 29.92
CA MET A 116 2.35 5.75 30.53
C MET A 116 1.02 5.44 31.27
N PHE A 117 0.21 4.51 30.76
CA PHE A 117 -1.13 4.23 31.33
C PHE A 117 -1.15 3.03 32.29
N TYR A 118 -0.20 2.10 32.20
CA TYR A 118 -0.05 1.04 33.21
C TYR A 118 0.34 1.59 34.59
N THR A 119 0.96 2.77 34.66
CA THR A 119 1.33 3.47 35.90
C THR A 119 0.23 4.39 36.44
N GLY A 120 -0.82 4.69 35.66
CA GLY A 120 -1.86 5.68 35.97
C GLY A 120 -3.27 5.15 36.27
N GLY A 121 -3.47 3.84 36.35
CA GLY A 121 -4.75 3.22 36.75
C GLY A 121 -5.90 3.22 35.72
N LEU A 122 -5.73 3.88 34.56
CA LEU A 122 -6.71 3.85 33.47
C LEU A 122 -6.46 2.64 32.54
N ALA A 123 -6.97 1.49 32.95
CA ALA A 123 -6.88 0.26 32.17
C ALA A 123 -7.95 0.20 31.06
N VAL A 124 -7.74 0.95 29.97
CA VAL A 124 -8.47 0.67 28.71
C VAL A 124 -7.47 0.25 27.61
N PRO A 125 -6.89 -0.97 27.68
CA PRO A 125 -5.88 -1.46 26.73
C PRO A 125 -6.30 -1.39 25.27
N VAL A 126 -7.61 -1.42 25.01
CA VAL A 126 -8.16 -1.43 23.65
C VAL A 126 -7.97 -0.07 22.95
N LEU A 127 -8.20 1.05 23.65
CA LEU A 127 -8.23 2.37 23.02
C LEU A 127 -6.85 2.80 22.49
N TRP A 128 -5.79 2.64 23.29
CA TRP A 128 -4.46 3.02 22.85
C TRP A 128 -3.89 2.04 21.79
N LYS A 129 -4.30 0.75 21.80
CA LYS A 129 -3.96 -0.21 20.74
C LYS A 129 -4.56 0.21 19.40
N MET A 130 -5.83 0.62 19.42
CA MET A 130 -6.52 1.13 18.23
C MET A 130 -5.85 2.43 17.74
N ALA A 131 -5.55 3.37 18.66
CA ALA A 131 -4.87 4.61 18.31
C ALA A 131 -3.52 4.37 17.62
N GLY A 132 -2.65 3.53 18.21
CA GLY A 132 -1.35 3.20 17.61
C GLY A 132 -1.47 2.53 16.24
N SER A 133 -2.45 1.63 16.08
CA SER A 133 -2.70 0.95 14.80
C SER A 133 -3.17 1.93 13.72
N VAL A 134 -4.12 2.82 14.04
CA VAL A 134 -4.65 3.82 13.11
C VAL A 134 -3.57 4.83 12.70
N ILE A 135 -2.77 5.31 13.65
CA ILE A 135 -1.64 6.23 13.37
C ILE A 135 -0.60 5.52 12.50
N GLY A 136 -0.27 4.27 12.81
CA GLY A 136 0.64 3.45 12.01
C GLY A 136 0.17 3.31 10.56
N ILE A 137 -1.10 2.96 10.36
CA ILE A 137 -1.71 2.84 9.02
C ILE A 137 -1.66 4.18 8.28
N GLY A 138 -2.03 5.28 8.94
CA GLY A 138 -2.06 6.61 8.33
C GLY A 138 -0.67 7.09 7.88
N LEU A 139 0.33 7.00 8.76
CA LEU A 139 1.69 7.45 8.46
C LEU A 139 2.38 6.55 7.44
N ALA A 140 2.32 5.24 7.62
CA ALA A 140 2.91 4.31 6.66
C ALA A 140 2.20 4.37 5.30
N GLY A 141 0.87 4.53 5.28
CA GLY A 141 0.09 4.71 4.06
C GLY A 141 0.45 6.00 3.32
N GLY A 142 0.64 7.11 4.03
CA GLY A 142 1.12 8.37 3.46
C GLY A 142 2.50 8.23 2.84
N ILE A 143 3.43 7.59 3.53
CA ILE A 143 4.79 7.34 3.01
C ILE A 143 4.72 6.39 1.80
N ASN A 144 3.89 5.35 1.85
CA ASN A 144 3.68 4.43 0.74
C ASN A 144 3.15 5.15 -0.50
N PHE A 145 2.23 6.10 -0.32
CA PHE A 145 1.75 6.95 -1.41
C PHE A 145 2.90 7.75 -2.03
N LEU A 146 3.71 8.44 -1.21
CA LEU A 146 4.82 9.27 -1.71
C LEU A 146 5.85 8.43 -2.47
N VAL A 147 6.23 7.28 -1.93
CA VAL A 147 7.19 6.38 -2.59
C VAL A 147 6.61 5.87 -3.92
N ASN A 148 5.35 5.43 -3.96
CA ASN A 148 4.75 5.01 -5.22
C ASN A 148 4.62 6.16 -6.22
N HIS A 149 4.25 7.35 -5.75
CA HIS A 149 4.09 8.52 -6.60
C HIS A 149 5.42 8.95 -7.24
N PHE A 150 6.50 9.03 -6.46
CA PHE A 150 7.79 9.57 -6.93
C PHE A 150 8.76 8.53 -7.48
N TRP A 151 8.66 7.26 -7.07
CA TRP A 151 9.61 6.23 -7.49
C TRP A 151 9.00 5.19 -8.43
N ASN A 152 7.76 4.75 -8.19
CA ASN A 152 7.13 3.75 -9.04
C ASN A 152 6.53 4.40 -10.30
N PHE A 153 5.72 5.45 -10.14
CA PHE A 153 4.98 6.09 -11.22
C PHE A 153 5.58 7.43 -11.67
N ASN A 154 6.87 7.67 -11.44
CA ASN A 154 7.54 8.81 -12.03
C ASN A 154 8.12 8.38 -13.39
N ILE A 155 7.36 8.60 -14.47
CA ILE A 155 7.92 8.43 -15.82
C ILE A 155 8.83 9.63 -16.08
N SER A 156 10.14 9.37 -16.06
CA SER A 156 11.11 10.25 -16.68
C SER A 156 10.74 10.42 -18.16
N THR A 157 10.50 11.66 -18.57
CA THR A 157 10.49 12.15 -19.94
C THR A 157 11.86 11.96 -20.63
N SER A 158 12.38 10.73 -20.68
CA SER A 158 13.75 10.46 -21.17
C SER A 158 13.81 9.75 -22.53
N ASN A 159 12.67 9.48 -23.18
CA ASN A 159 12.66 8.73 -24.45
C ASN A 159 12.22 9.52 -25.70
N ASN A 160 11.78 10.78 -25.58
CA ASN A 160 11.45 11.58 -26.77
C ASN A 160 12.66 12.27 -27.41
N ASN A 161 13.72 12.58 -26.64
CA ASN A 161 14.87 13.32 -27.18
C ASN A 161 15.79 12.45 -28.06
N ASN A 162 15.77 11.13 -27.92
CA ASN A 162 16.63 10.24 -28.72
C ASN A 162 16.05 9.88 -30.09
N ASN A 163 14.73 10.02 -30.28
CA ASN A 163 14.08 9.71 -31.55
C ASN A 163 14.07 10.92 -32.50
N GLU A 164 14.01 12.15 -31.98
CA GLU A 164 14.15 13.36 -32.81
C GLU A 164 15.58 13.48 -33.39
N VAL A 165 16.60 13.13 -32.62
CA VAL A 165 18.01 13.17 -33.07
C VAL A 165 18.35 12.08 -34.11
N ASN A 166 17.66 10.94 -34.10
CA ASN A 166 17.88 9.86 -35.06
C ASN A 166 16.98 9.92 -36.31
N SER A 167 15.91 10.74 -36.31
CA SER A 167 15.08 10.97 -37.49
C SER A 167 15.55 12.15 -38.36
N GLY A 168 16.52 12.92 -37.88
CA GLY A 168 17.16 14.03 -38.59
C GLY A 168 18.50 13.70 -39.24
N LYS A 169 18.80 12.41 -39.47
CA LYS A 169 19.97 11.94 -40.23
C LYS A 169 19.56 11.10 -41.43
#